data_AF-A0A7C4HWP8-F1
#
_entry.id   AF-A0A7C4HWP8-F1
#
_cell.length_a   1.000
_cell.length_b   1.000
_cell.length_c   1.000
_cell.angle_alpha   90.00
_cell.angle_beta   90.00
_cell.angle_gamma   90.00
#
_symmetry.space_group_name_H-M   'P 1'
#
loop_
_entity.id
_entity.type
_entity.pdbx_description
1 polymer ?
#
loop_
_entity_poly.entity_id
_entity_poly.type
_entity_poly.pdbx_seq_one_letter_code
_entity_poly.pdbx_strand_id
1 'polypeptide(L)'
;MVKKPIMDRVKEMQLSGFSREDLVKTLYLEKYPIFEITETLKISSSELRELNEKLKLFLLRCPVGHKLPEDPALHANDAHYCVECKRWFDEKTLRDEIFLEIKRLEERERNIK
;
A
#
# COMPACT_ATOMS: atom_id res chain seq x y z
N MET A 1 -9.19 16.88 -5.05
CA MET A 1 -10.02 16.42 -3.92
C MET A 1 -9.11 16.05 -2.77
N VAL A 2 -9.28 16.67 -1.60
CA VAL A 2 -8.52 16.30 -0.38
C VAL A 2 -9.07 14.95 0.11
N LYS A 3 -8.20 13.95 0.29
CA LYS A 3 -8.62 12.66 0.83
C LYS A 3 -9.00 12.82 2.30
N LYS A 4 -10.09 12.17 2.72
CA LYS A 4 -10.45 12.11 4.14
C LYS A 4 -9.35 11.39 4.93
N PRO A 5 -9.12 11.73 6.21
CA PRO A 5 -8.27 10.94 7.10
C PRO A 5 -8.66 9.46 7.04
N ILE A 6 -7.67 8.56 7.02
CA ILE A 6 -7.91 7.11 6.86
C ILE A 6 -8.87 6.55 7.91
N MET A 7 -8.80 7.04 9.15
CA MET A 7 -9.68 6.61 10.23
C MET A 7 -11.15 6.91 9.94
N ASP A 8 -11.46 8.07 9.37
CA ASP A 8 -12.84 8.44 9.03
C ASP A 8 -13.35 7.57 7.89
N ARG A 9 -12.48 7.29 6.91
CA ARG A 9 -12.82 6.40 5.79
C ARG A 9 -13.08 4.97 6.25
N VAL A 10 -12.26 4.43 7.14
CA VAL A 10 -12.43 3.10 7.73
C VAL A 10 -13.77 3.01 8.48
N LYS A 11 -14.12 4.02 9.29
CA LYS A 11 -15.40 4.05 10.02
C LYS A 11 -16.59 4.01 9.07
N GLU A 12 -16.59 4.83 8.02
CA GLU A 12 -17.67 4.84 7.02
C GLU A 12 -17.86 3.47 6.36
N MET A 13 -16.76 2.82 5.99
CA MET A 13 -16.78 1.52 5.33
C MET A 13 -17.22 0.39 6.29
N GLN A 14 -16.80 0.44 7.55
CA GLN A 14 -17.26 -0.49 8.59
C GLN A 14 -18.76 -0.35 8.85
N LEU A 15 -19.29 0.89 8.91
CA LEU A 15 -20.72 1.15 9.01
C LEU A 15 -21.50 0.64 7.79
N SER A 16 -20.84 0.59 6.63
CA SER A 16 -21.40 0.06 5.38
C SER A 16 -21.27 -1.46 5.25
N GLY A 17 -20.74 -2.15 6.27
CA GLY A 17 -20.64 -3.62 6.30
C GLY A 17 -19.51 -4.21 5.46
N PHE A 18 -18.47 -3.45 5.13
CA PHE A 18 -17.34 -3.96 4.35
C PHE A 18 -16.59 -5.06 5.12
N SER A 19 -16.20 -6.11 4.41
CA SER A 19 -15.29 -7.11 4.96
C SER A 19 -13.90 -6.51 5.19
N ARG A 20 -13.09 -7.18 6.01
CA ARG A 20 -11.72 -6.75 6.29
C ARG A 20 -10.84 -6.75 5.05
N GLU A 21 -11.04 -7.71 4.16
CA GLU A 21 -10.35 -7.77 2.87
C GLU A 21 -10.79 -6.63 1.95
N ASP A 22 -12.09 -6.32 1.90
CA ASP A 22 -12.62 -5.22 1.09
C ASP A 22 -12.16 -3.86 1.62
N LEU A 23 -12.00 -3.72 2.93
CA LEU A 23 -11.40 -2.54 3.56
C LEU A 23 -9.98 -2.32 3.04
N VAL A 24 -9.11 -3.32 3.16
CA VAL A 24 -7.71 -3.23 2.71
C VAL A 24 -7.65 -2.96 1.22
N LYS A 25 -8.37 -3.74 0.42
CA LYS A 25 -8.39 -3.59 -1.04
C LYS A 25 -8.85 -2.20 -1.46
N THR A 26 -9.96 -1.73 -0.89
CA THR A 26 -10.52 -0.43 -1.27
C THR A 26 -9.63 0.71 -0.81
N LEU A 27 -9.11 0.70 0.42
CA LEU A 27 -8.19 1.74 0.90
C LEU A 27 -6.90 1.77 0.09
N TYR A 28 -6.38 0.58 -0.25
CA TYR A 28 -5.22 0.45 -1.12
C TYR A 28 -5.52 1.07 -2.50
N LEU A 29 -6.62 0.67 -3.16
CA LEU A 29 -7.06 1.23 -4.45
C LEU A 29 -7.40 2.73 -4.41
N GLU A 30 -7.92 3.21 -3.28
CA GLU A 30 -8.12 4.63 -2.96
C GLU A 30 -6.80 5.35 -2.68
N LYS A 31 -5.67 4.66 -2.82
CA LYS A 31 -4.32 5.20 -2.78
C LYS A 31 -3.97 5.73 -1.38
N TYR A 32 -4.45 5.09 -0.30
CA TYR A 32 -3.91 5.31 1.06
C TYR A 32 -2.55 4.60 1.20
N PRO A 33 -1.57 5.16 1.94
CA PRO A 33 -0.28 4.49 2.16
C PRO A 33 -0.45 3.18 2.90
N ILE A 34 0.28 2.12 2.52
CA ILE A 34 0.09 0.80 3.14
C ILE A 34 0.33 0.82 4.65
N PHE A 35 1.30 1.61 5.12
CA PHE A 35 1.63 1.71 6.55
C PHE A 35 0.49 2.33 7.36
N GLU A 36 -0.27 3.27 6.79
CA GLU A 36 -1.44 3.85 7.44
C GLU A 36 -2.56 2.83 7.51
N ILE A 37 -2.75 2.06 6.44
CA ILE A 37 -3.76 0.99 6.36
C ILE A 37 -3.47 -0.06 7.44
N THR A 38 -2.23 -0.55 7.52
CA THR A 38 -1.84 -1.60 8.46
C THR A 38 -1.92 -1.12 9.91
N GLU A 39 -1.51 0.10 10.21
CA GLU A 39 -1.65 0.67 11.56
C GLU A 39 -3.12 0.87 11.95
N THR A 40 -3.94 1.41 11.05
CA THR A 40 -5.35 1.70 11.34
C THR A 40 -6.15 0.42 11.52
N LEU A 41 -5.92 -0.59 10.67
CA LEU A 41 -6.63 -1.86 10.72
C LEU A 41 -5.99 -2.87 11.67
N LYS A 42 -4.82 -2.56 12.26
CA LYS A 42 -4.02 -3.46 13.10
C LYS A 42 -3.72 -4.78 12.38
N ILE A 43 -3.20 -4.67 11.16
CA ILE A 43 -2.83 -5.83 10.34
C ILE A 43 -1.44 -6.32 10.76
N SER A 44 -1.30 -7.63 10.95
CA SER A 44 -0.01 -8.26 11.23
C SER A 44 0.82 -8.49 9.97
N SER A 45 2.11 -8.77 10.14
CA SER A 45 2.98 -9.16 9.03
C SER A 45 2.46 -10.39 8.26
N SER A 46 1.95 -11.40 8.99
CA SER A 46 1.38 -12.62 8.43
C SER A 46 0.09 -12.35 7.66
N GLU A 47 -0.81 -11.54 8.22
CA GLU A 47 -2.07 -11.18 7.59
C GLU A 47 -1.81 -10.37 6.30
N LEU A 48 -0.86 -9.43 6.32
CA LEU A 48 -0.49 -8.66 5.13
C LEU A 48 0.11 -9.54 4.02
N ARG A 49 0.89 -10.57 4.36
CA ARG A 49 1.42 -11.55 3.39
C ARG A 49 0.27 -12.30 2.70
N GLU A 50 -0.68 -12.83 3.46
CA GLU A 50 -1.85 -13.55 2.92
C GLU A 50 -2.70 -12.64 2.03
N LEU A 51 -2.98 -11.41 2.48
CA LEU A 51 -3.75 -10.43 1.71
C LEU A 51 -3.04 -10.05 0.40
N ASN A 52 -1.72 -9.89 0.41
CA ASN A 52 -0.95 -9.57 -0.79
C ASN A 52 -1.02 -10.70 -1.83
N GLU A 53 -0.87 -11.96 -1.40
CA GLU A 53 -0.98 -13.12 -2.28
C GLU A 53 -2.38 -13.26 -2.88
N LYS A 54 -3.42 -13.04 -2.06
CA LYS A 54 -4.82 -13.16 -2.47
C LYS A 54 -5.27 -12.04 -3.40
N LEU A 55 -4.93 -10.79 -3.07
CA LEU A 55 -5.47 -9.61 -3.72
C LEU A 55 -4.57 -9.09 -4.85
N LYS A 56 -3.31 -9.55 -4.93
CA LYS A 56 -2.31 -9.07 -5.90
C LYS A 56 -2.27 -7.54 -5.93
N LEU A 57 -2.10 -6.95 -4.75
CA LEU A 57 -2.17 -5.50 -4.53
C LEU A 57 -1.03 -4.82 -5.31
N PHE A 58 -1.34 -4.37 -6.53
CA PHE A 58 -0.40 -3.65 -7.40
C PHE A 58 -0.76 -2.17 -7.45
N LEU A 59 -0.03 -1.35 -6.70
CA LEU A 59 0.05 0.07 -6.98
C LEU A 59 1.49 0.48 -7.15
N LEU A 60 1.75 1.03 -8.32
CA LEU A 60 3.04 1.56 -8.72
C LEU A 60 3.29 2.87 -7.94
N ARG A 61 3.91 2.76 -6.77
CA ARG A 61 4.45 3.87 -5.98
C ARG A 61 5.95 3.67 -5.81
N CYS A 62 6.70 4.76 -5.83
CA CYS A 62 8.12 4.68 -5.51
C CYS A 62 8.33 4.29 -4.02
N PRO A 63 9.52 3.81 -3.62
CA PRO A 63 9.81 3.37 -2.26
C PRO A 63 9.58 4.42 -1.14
N VAL A 64 9.54 5.70 -1.50
CA VAL A 64 9.26 6.80 -0.55
C VAL A 64 7.78 7.21 -0.54
N GLY A 65 6.91 6.46 -1.24
CA GLY A 65 5.45 6.62 -1.19
C GLY A 65 4.84 7.55 -2.25
N HIS A 66 5.64 8.21 -3.11
CA HIS A 66 5.06 9.05 -4.18
C HIS A 66 4.32 8.20 -5.22
N LYS A 67 3.19 8.74 -5.68
CA LYS A 67 2.40 8.14 -6.76
C LYS A 67 3.20 8.21 -8.05
N LEU A 68 3.38 7.08 -8.73
CA LEU A 68 3.85 7.11 -10.10
C LEU A 68 2.71 7.65 -10.99
N PRO A 69 3.00 8.52 -11.99
CA PRO A 69 2.02 8.91 -12.99
C PRO A 69 1.43 7.69 -13.69
N GLU A 70 0.36 7.87 -14.46
CA GLU A 70 -0.22 6.80 -15.29
C GLU A 70 0.15 7.00 -16.79
N ASP A 71 1.12 7.89 -17.06
CA ASP A 71 1.55 8.27 -18.41
C ASP A 71 2.44 7.16 -19.02
N PRO A 72 2.04 6.52 -20.13
CA PRO A 72 2.81 5.48 -20.78
C PRO A 72 4.25 5.89 -21.15
N ALA A 73 4.52 7.18 -21.41
CA ALA A 73 5.89 7.64 -21.69
C ALA A 73 6.81 7.56 -20.46
N LEU A 74 6.22 7.48 -19.27
CA LEU A 74 6.90 7.35 -17.98
C LEU A 74 6.90 5.90 -17.46
N HIS A 75 6.51 4.94 -18.30
CA HIS A 75 6.52 3.51 -18.01
C HIS A 75 7.10 2.70 -19.17
N ALA A 76 8.01 1.78 -18.85
CA ALA A 76 8.39 0.66 -19.69
C ALA A 76 7.88 -0.64 -19.03
N ASN A 77 8.04 -1.78 -19.72
CA ASN A 77 7.52 -3.08 -19.24
C ASN A 77 7.94 -3.44 -17.81
N ASP A 78 9.13 -2.99 -17.38
CA ASP A 78 9.71 -3.28 -16.07
C ASP A 78 10.25 -2.04 -15.36
N ALA A 79 9.97 -0.83 -15.85
CA ALA A 79 10.52 0.40 -15.30
C ALA A 79 9.47 1.51 -15.23
N HIS A 80 9.42 2.24 -14.12
CA HIS A 80 8.45 3.30 -13.92
C HIS A 80 9.12 4.53 -13.31
N TYR A 81 8.81 5.69 -13.87
CA TYR A 81 9.42 6.95 -13.47
C TYR A 81 8.61 7.66 -12.39
N CYS A 82 9.26 8.00 -11.29
CA CYS A 82 8.70 8.89 -10.29
C CYS A 82 9.11 10.32 -10.59
N VAL A 83 8.14 11.17 -10.91
CA VAL A 83 8.38 12.59 -11.23
C VAL A 83 8.86 13.36 -9.99
N GLU A 84 8.37 13.02 -8.80
CA GLU A 84 8.76 13.64 -7.54
C GLU A 84 10.21 13.30 -7.16
N CYS A 85 10.59 12.02 -7.26
CA CYS A 85 11.98 11.58 -7.00
C CYS A 85 12.92 11.84 -8.17
N LYS A 86 12.39 12.20 -9.34
CA LYS A 86 13.09 12.30 -10.62
C LYS A 86 13.93 11.06 -10.94
N ARG A 87 13.41 9.87 -10.63
CA ARG A 87 14.15 8.59 -10.68
C ARG A 87 13.29 7.47 -11.26
N TRP A 88 13.95 6.59 -12.01
CA TRP A 88 13.37 5.33 -12.50
C TRP A 88 13.49 4.23 -11.44
N PHE A 89 12.42 3.45 -11.30
CA PHE A 89 12.34 2.30 -10.42
C PHE A 89 11.92 1.09 -11.24
N ASP A 90 12.55 -0.05 -10.99
CA ASP A 90 12.10 -1.29 -11.62
C ASP A 90 10.86 -1.86 -10.92
N GLU A 91 10.17 -2.78 -11.58
CA GLU A 91 8.96 -3.41 -11.05
C GLU A 91 9.20 -4.10 -9.70
N LYS A 92 10.40 -4.68 -9.49
CA LYS A 92 10.78 -5.31 -8.21
C LYS A 92 10.83 -4.30 -7.08
N THR A 93 11.39 -3.12 -7.34
CA THR A 93 11.53 -2.01 -6.38
C THR A 93 10.20 -1.33 -6.09
N LEU A 94 9.22 -1.41 -6.99
CA LEU A 94 7.87 -0.86 -6.79
C LEU A 94 6.94 -1.83 -6.08
N ARG A 95 7.17 -3.13 -6.26
CA ARG A 95 6.56 -4.19 -5.46
C ARG A 95 7.05 -4.18 -4.00
N ASP A 96 8.04 -3.35 -3.70
CA ASP A 96 8.71 -3.28 -2.41
C ASP A 96 7.84 -2.62 -1.32
N GLU A 97 6.81 -1.81 -1.62
CA GLU A 97 5.99 -1.15 -0.58
C GLU A 97 5.36 -2.16 0.40
N ILE A 98 4.74 -3.21 -0.13
CA ILE A 98 4.11 -4.24 0.70
C ILE A 98 5.19 -5.07 1.42
N PHE A 99 6.31 -5.35 0.75
CA PHE A 99 7.41 -6.11 1.34
C PHE A 99 8.14 -5.35 2.46
N LEU A 100 8.39 -4.06 2.27
CA LEU A 100 8.97 -3.16 3.26
C LEU A 100 8.04 -3.02 4.45
N GLU A 101 6.74 -2.90 4.21
CA GLU A 101 5.75 -2.86 5.30
C GLU A 101 5.68 -4.18 6.07
N ILE A 102 5.71 -5.33 5.37
CA ILE A 102 5.82 -6.65 6.01
C ILE A 102 7.07 -6.69 6.90
N LYS A 103 8.25 -6.28 6.39
CA LYS A 103 9.49 -6.24 7.18
C LYS A 103 9.38 -5.33 8.40
N ARG A 104 8.79 -4.15 8.25
CA ARG A 104 8.54 -3.20 9.35
C ARG A 104 7.67 -3.84 10.44
N LEU A 105 6.60 -4.52 10.04
CA LEU A 105 5.71 -5.22 10.97
C LEU A 105 6.44 -6.37 11.67
N GLU A 106 7.22 -7.19 10.95
CA GLU A 106 8.03 -8.27 11.56
C GLU A 106 9.04 -7.74 12.58
N GLU A 107 9.73 -6.64 12.28
CA GLU A 107 10.63 -5.98 13.24
C GLU A 107 9.90 -5.49 14.48
N ARG A 108 8.75 -4.85 14.30
CA ARG A 108 7.91 -4.38 15.41
C ARG A 108 7.40 -5.53 16.26
N GLU A 109 6.92 -6.61 15.65
CA GLU A 109 6.45 -7.82 16.33
C GLU A 109 7.58 -8.53 17.10
N ARG A 110 8.80 -8.55 16.57
CA ARG A 110 9.99 -9.06 17.29
C ARG A 110 10.35 -8.21 18.50
N ASN A 111 10.25 -6.88 18.40
CA ASN A 111 10.61 -5.96 19.48
C ASN A 111 9.53 -5.88 20.60
N ILE A 112 8.34 -6.44 20.38
CA ILE A 112 7.25 -6.50 21.36
C ILE A 112 7.28 -7.84 22.15
N LYS A 113 8.00 -8.85 21.65
CA LYS A 113 8.24 -10.13 22.34
C LYS A 113 9.43 -10.04 23.29
#